data_AF-A0A8S4RWW7-F1
#
_entry.id   AF-A0A8S4RWW7-F1
#
_cell.length_a   1.000
_cell.length_b   1.000
_cell.length_c   1.000
_cell.angle_alpha   90.00
_cell.angle_beta   90.00
_cell.angle_gamma   90.00
#
_symmetry.space_group_name_H-M   'P 1'
#
loop_
_entity.id
_entity.type
_entity.pdbx_description
1 polymer ?
#
loop_
_entity_poly.entity_id
_entity_poly.type
_entity_poly.pdbx_seq_one_letter_code
_entity_poly.pdbx_strand_id
1 'polypeptide(L)'
;MELRYEYIYVNKSEMREREREISVGELEIPQRVSKIKWQWAGHVAWRTDRRWGLKLLELAPNEVEDDIRRVAGSRWRQAAQDRGFWNSLQKTYVQQWTSIG
;
A
#
# COMPACT_ATOMS: atom_id res chain seq x y z
N MET A 1 -6.42 54.15 -21.23
CA MET A 1 -6.03 53.49 -19.96
C MET A 1 -6.54 52.05 -20.07
N GLU A 2 -5.80 51.22 -20.80
CA GLU A 2 -6.17 49.81 -21.05
C GLU A 2 -5.53 48.95 -19.96
N LEU A 3 -6.37 48.38 -19.10
CA LEU A 3 -5.94 47.35 -18.17
C LEU A 3 -5.62 46.10 -19.01
N ARG A 4 -4.31 45.81 -19.19
CA ARG A 4 -3.84 44.56 -19.78
C ARG A 4 -4.32 43.41 -18.90
N TYR A 5 -5.29 42.65 -19.40
CA TYR A 5 -5.58 41.30 -18.90
C TYR A 5 -4.43 40.38 -19.29
N GLU A 6 -3.30 40.45 -18.59
CA GLU A 6 -2.32 39.35 -18.56
C GLU A 6 -2.88 38.24 -17.66
N TYR A 7 -3.91 37.56 -18.16
CA TYR A 7 -4.33 36.28 -17.60
C TYR A 7 -3.26 35.26 -17.97
N ILE A 8 -2.30 35.10 -17.05
CA ILE A 8 -1.65 33.84 -16.66
C ILE A 8 -1.70 32.75 -17.76
N TYR A 9 -0.83 32.85 -18.76
CA TYR A 9 -0.46 31.70 -19.58
C TYR A 9 0.40 30.78 -18.70
N VAL A 10 -0.22 30.02 -17.79
CA VAL A 10 0.48 28.87 -17.21
C VAL A 10 0.72 27.91 -18.37
N ASN A 11 1.99 27.60 -18.63
CA ASN A 11 2.39 26.74 -19.72
C ASN A 11 1.74 25.35 -19.53
N LYS A 12 0.95 24.88 -20.51
CA LYS A 12 0.28 23.57 -20.44
C LYS A 12 1.25 22.42 -20.17
N SER A 13 2.54 22.52 -20.53
CA SER A 13 3.54 21.51 -20.18
C SER A 13 3.85 21.49 -18.69
N GLU A 14 3.95 22.66 -18.06
CA GLU A 14 4.25 22.81 -16.63
C GLU A 14 3.07 22.35 -15.76
N MET A 15 1.83 22.64 -16.17
CA MET A 15 0.64 22.09 -15.49
C MET A 15 0.62 20.57 -15.53
N ARG A 16 0.91 19.95 -16.69
CA ARG A 16 0.97 18.49 -16.84
C ARG A 16 2.12 17.84 -16.08
N GLU A 17 3.18 18.59 -15.79
CA GLU A 17 4.31 18.11 -14.99
C GLU A 17 3.96 18.14 -13.50
N ARG A 18 3.36 19.23 -13.01
CA ARG A 18 2.84 19.31 -11.64
C ARG A 18 1.74 18.29 -11.37
N GLU A 19 0.82 18.11 -12.32
CA GLU A 19 -0.20 17.04 -12.24
C GLU A 19 0.46 15.66 -12.12
N ARG A 20 1.51 15.40 -12.90
CA ARG A 20 2.28 14.14 -12.79
C ARG A 20 2.98 14.01 -11.44
N GLU A 21 3.62 15.05 -10.94
CA GLU A 21 4.29 15.02 -9.63
C GLU A 21 3.31 14.78 -8.48
N ILE A 22 2.15 15.44 -8.52
CA ILE A 22 1.07 15.25 -7.55
C ILE A 22 0.56 13.80 -7.63
N SER A 23 0.25 13.31 -8.83
CA SER A 23 -0.21 11.93 -9.02
C SER A 23 0.84 10.88 -8.60
N VAL A 24 2.13 11.15 -8.83
CA VAL A 24 3.21 10.27 -8.38
C VAL A 24 3.27 10.23 -6.85
N GLY A 25 3.22 11.39 -6.18
CA GLY A 25 3.17 11.46 -4.71
C GLY A 25 1.94 10.78 -4.12
N GLU A 26 0.77 10.95 -4.76
CA GLU A 26 -0.48 10.27 -4.38
C GLU A 26 -0.40 8.75 -4.53
N LEU A 27 0.34 8.24 -5.51
CA LEU A 27 0.56 6.80 -5.69
C LEU A 27 1.63 6.23 -4.74
N GLU A 28 2.61 7.03 -4.31
CA GLU A 28 3.66 6.60 -3.38
C GLU A 28 3.13 6.29 -1.97
N ILE A 29 2.14 7.05 -1.48
CA ILE A 29 1.59 6.87 -0.14
C ILE A 29 0.88 5.51 0.01
N PRO A 30 -0.09 5.13 -0.86
CA PRO A 30 -0.71 3.80 -0.85
C PRO A 30 0.29 2.66 -1.02
N GLN A 31 1.33 2.83 -1.85
CA GLN A 31 2.41 1.84 -1.99
C GLN A 31 3.15 1.62 -0.67
N ARG A 32 3.47 2.70 0.03
CA ARG A 32 4.20 2.62 1.30
C ARG A 32 3.32 2.03 2.40
N VAL A 33 2.05 2.43 2.46
CA VAL A 33 1.07 1.88 3.41
C VAL A 33 0.85 0.39 3.19
N SER A 34 0.61 -0.04 1.95
CA SER A 34 0.43 -1.47 1.62
C SER A 34 1.68 -2.29 1.95
N LYS A 35 2.88 -1.77 1.64
CA LYS A 35 4.13 -2.44 2.04
C LYS A 35 4.24 -2.64 3.55
N ILE A 36 3.91 -1.62 4.34
CA ILE A 36 3.94 -1.71 5.81
C ILE A 36 2.90 -2.73 6.31
N LYS A 37 1.69 -2.72 5.75
CA LYS A 37 0.65 -3.72 6.09
C LYS A 37 1.14 -5.15 5.85
N TRP A 38 1.75 -5.41 4.70
CA TRP A 38 2.30 -6.73 4.37
C TRP A 38 3.42 -7.17 5.33
N GLN A 39 4.33 -6.24 5.66
CA GLN A 39 5.43 -6.50 6.59
C GLN A 39 4.93 -6.75 8.00
N TRP A 40 3.93 -6.00 8.46
CA TRP A 40 3.29 -6.21 9.75
C TRP A 40 2.66 -7.59 9.84
N ALA A 41 1.94 -8.03 8.81
CA ALA A 41 1.32 -9.36 8.78
C ALA A 41 2.37 -10.49 8.85
N GLY A 42 3.48 -10.35 8.12
CA GLY A 42 4.61 -11.28 8.23
C GLY A 42 5.22 -11.29 9.64
N HIS A 43 5.44 -10.10 10.23
CA HIS A 43 5.97 -9.97 11.59
C HIS A 43 5.07 -10.64 12.63
N VAL A 44 3.76 -10.44 12.52
CA VAL A 44 2.76 -11.05 13.41
C VAL A 44 2.73 -12.57 13.24
N ALA A 45 2.88 -13.08 12.02
CA ALA A 45 2.96 -14.52 11.78
C ALA A 45 4.25 -15.13 12.36
N TRP A 46 5.40 -14.45 12.26
CA TRP A 46 6.68 -14.95 12.77
C TRP A 46 6.79 -14.96 14.30
N ARG A 47 5.99 -14.15 14.98
CA ARG A 47 5.94 -14.06 16.43
C ARG A 47 5.36 -15.36 17.01
N THR A 48 6.22 -16.22 17.54
CA THR A 48 5.86 -17.46 18.25
C THR A 48 5.38 -17.21 19.68
N ASP A 49 5.58 -16.00 20.21
CA ASP A 49 5.05 -15.54 21.48
C ASP A 49 3.55 -15.26 21.34
N ARG A 50 2.75 -16.31 21.58
CA ARG A 50 1.27 -16.34 21.56
C ARG A 50 0.55 -15.29 22.41
N ARG A 51 1.27 -14.37 23.07
CA ARG A 51 0.72 -13.37 23.99
C ARG A 51 0.18 -12.12 23.27
N TRP A 52 0.86 -11.64 22.23
CA TRP A 52 0.48 -10.40 21.54
C TRP A 52 0.12 -10.59 20.07
N GLY A 53 0.80 -11.48 19.33
CA GLY A 53 0.53 -11.69 17.91
C GLY A 53 -0.92 -12.15 17.63
N LEU A 54 -1.43 -13.10 18.42
CA LEU A 54 -2.81 -13.57 18.31
C LEU A 54 -3.83 -12.49 18.70
N LYS A 55 -3.56 -11.76 19.79
CA LYS A 55 -4.46 -10.71 20.26
C LYS A 55 -4.53 -9.52 19.30
N LEU A 56 -3.43 -9.20 18.63
CA LEU A 56 -3.40 -8.19 17.57
C LEU A 56 -4.18 -8.62 16.33
N LEU A 57 -4.22 -9.93 16.01
CA LEU A 57 -5.07 -10.45 14.94
C LEU A 57 -6.54 -10.44 15.30
N GLU A 58 -6.89 -10.74 16.55
CA GLU A 58 -8.28 -10.62 17.05
C GLU A 58 -8.81 -9.18 17.01
N LEU A 59 -7.91 -8.21 17.14
CA LEU A 59 -8.24 -6.78 17.08
C LEU A 59 -8.10 -6.19 15.66
N ALA A 60 -7.54 -6.94 14.71
CA ALA A 60 -7.35 -6.45 13.36
C ALA A 60 -8.71 -6.37 12.64
N PRO A 61 -8.96 -5.31 11.84
CA PRO A 61 -10.12 -5.27 10.98
C PRO A 61 -10.13 -6.48 10.03
N ASN A 62 -11.29 -7.11 9.85
CA ASN A 62 -11.45 -8.27 8.94
C ASN A 62 -10.94 -7.97 7.53
N GLU A 63 -11.09 -6.72 7.07
CA GLU A 63 -10.61 -6.24 5.77
C GLU A 63 -9.10 -6.45 5.57
N VAL A 64 -8.31 -6.29 6.63
CA VAL A 64 -6.85 -6.49 6.58
C VAL A 64 -6.55 -7.97 6.34
N GLU A 65 -7.26 -8.86 7.02
CA GLU A 65 -7.06 -10.30 6.86
C GLU A 65 -7.55 -10.78 5.48
N ASP A 66 -8.64 -10.22 4.96
CA ASP A 66 -9.19 -10.56 3.65
C ASP A 66 -8.29 -10.10 2.50
N ASP A 67 -7.69 -8.92 2.59
CA ASP A 67 -6.70 -8.45 1.62
C ASP A 67 -5.45 -9.34 1.59
N ILE A 68 -4.99 -9.79 2.75
CA ILE A 68 -3.87 -10.72 2.86
C ILE A 68 -4.25 -12.09 2.28
N ARG A 69 -5.43 -12.61 2.61
CA ARG A 69 -5.94 -13.88 2.07
C ARG A 69 -6.10 -13.85 0.56
N ARG A 70 -6.45 -12.71 -0.03
CA ARG A 70 -6.58 -12.58 -1.49
C ARG A 70 -5.26 -12.88 -2.21
N VAL A 71 -4.12 -12.56 -1.59
CA VAL A 71 -2.79 -12.74 -2.19
C VAL A 71 -2.08 -14.02 -1.71
N ALA A 72 -2.11 -14.30 -0.40
CA ALA A 72 -1.39 -15.44 0.20
C ALA A 72 -2.30 -16.67 0.48
N GLY A 73 -3.59 -16.58 0.17
CA GLY A 73 -4.57 -17.64 0.38
C GLY A 73 -5.06 -17.79 1.82
N SER A 74 -6.00 -18.72 2.04
CA SER A 74 -6.59 -18.99 3.36
C SER A 74 -5.57 -19.43 4.42
N ARG A 75 -4.45 -20.01 3.98
CA ARG A 75 -3.31 -20.46 4.81
C ARG A 75 -2.19 -19.41 4.89
N TRP A 76 -2.50 -18.13 4.70
CA TRP A 76 -1.50 -17.05 4.66
C TRP A 76 -0.52 -17.05 5.84
N ARG A 77 -0.93 -17.47 7.04
CA ARG A 77 -0.05 -17.54 8.22
C ARG A 77 1.06 -18.59 8.07
N GLN A 78 0.79 -19.68 7.36
CA GLN A 78 1.78 -20.72 7.04
C GLN A 78 2.69 -20.24 5.92
N ALA A 79 2.11 -19.62 4.88
CA ALA A 79 2.86 -18.96 3.81
C ALA A 79 3.81 -17.89 4.36
N ALA A 80 3.38 -17.13 5.36
CA ALA A 80 4.17 -16.10 6.01
C ALA A 80 5.38 -16.67 6.75
N GLN A 81 5.34 -17.91 7.27
CA GLN A 81 6.50 -18.52 7.95
C GLN A 81 7.70 -18.67 7.02
N ASP A 82 7.45 -18.95 5.74
CA ASP A 82 8.50 -18.89 4.72
C ASP A 82 8.76 -17.44 4.34
N ARG A 83 9.85 -16.87 4.87
CA ARG A 83 10.22 -15.48 4.61
C ARG A 83 10.51 -15.20 3.14
N GLY A 84 11.06 -16.18 2.41
CA GLY A 84 11.38 -16.02 0.99
C GLY A 84 10.11 -15.95 0.16
N PHE A 85 9.19 -16.87 0.42
CA PHE A 85 7.86 -16.90 -0.21
C PHE A 85 7.02 -15.68 0.18
N TRP A 86 7.02 -15.28 1.45
CA TRP A 86 6.30 -14.09 1.91
C TRP A 86 6.78 -12.81 1.24
N ASN A 87 8.09 -12.64 1.10
CA ASN A 87 8.68 -11.48 0.44
C ASN A 87 8.41 -11.46 -1.07
N SER A 88 8.30 -12.63 -1.72
CA SER A 88 8.01 -12.68 -3.17
C SER A 88 6.58 -12.21 -3.48
N LEU A 89 5.63 -12.51 -2.59
CA LEU A 89 4.23 -12.09 -2.71
C LEU A 89 3.99 -10.59 -2.42
N GLN A 90 4.93 -9.92 -1.75
CA GLN A 90 4.79 -8.51 -1.38
C GLN A 90 4.54 -7.60 -2.59
N LYS A 91 5.23 -7.86 -3.71
CA LYS A 91 5.05 -7.05 -4.94
C LYS A 91 3.63 -7.17 -5.47
N THR A 92 3.09 -8.38 -5.51
CA THR A 92 1.71 -8.67 -5.93
C THR A 92 0.71 -7.99 -5.01
N TYR A 93 0.94 -8.03 -3.70
CA TYR A 93 0.08 -7.35 -2.73
C TYR A 93 0.05 -5.83 -2.92
N VAL A 94 1.23 -5.21 -3.06
CA VAL A 94 1.34 -3.76 -3.28
C VAL A 94 0.65 -3.37 -4.57
N GLN A 95 0.89 -4.11 -5.66
CA GLN A 95 0.24 -3.85 -6.96
C GLN A 95 -1.28 -3.95 -6.88
N GLN A 96 -1.82 -4.97 -6.22
CA GLN A 96 -3.26 -5.13 -6.05
C GLN A 96 -3.86 -3.95 -5.29
N TRP A 97 -3.19 -3.47 -4.23
CA TRP A 97 -3.67 -2.34 -3.43
C TRP A 97 -3.62 -1.01 -4.18
N THR A 98 -2.62 -0.82 -5.05
CA THR A 98 -2.50 0.39 -5.87
C THR A 98 -3.38 0.39 -7.10
N SER A 99 -3.77 -0.78 -7.62
CA SER A 99 -4.66 -0.89 -8.78
C SER A 99 -6.14 -0.79 -8.41
N ILE A 100 -6.47 -0.90 -7.12
CA ILE A 100 -7.84 -0.75 -6.58
C ILE A 100 -8.13 0.72 -6.19
N GLY A 101 -7.10 1.59 -6.19
CA GLY A 101 -7.20 3.02 -5.91
C GLY A 101 -7.61 3.85 -7.12
#